data_AF-A0A7Y4JSB9-F1
#
_entry.id   AF-A0A7Y4JSB9-F1
#
_cell.length_a   1.000
_cell.length_b   1.000
_cell.length_c   1.000
_cell.angle_alpha   90.00
_cell.angle_beta   90.00
_cell.angle_gamma   90.00
#
_symmetry.space_group_name_H-M   'P 1'
#
loop_
_entity.id
_entity.type
_entity.pdbx_description
1 polymer ?
#
loop_
_entity_poly.entity_id
_entity_poly.type
_entity_poly.pdbx_seq_one_letter_code
_entity_poly.pdbx_strand_id
1 'polypeptide(L)'
;MFLEIIVLPREDDRSPKRRTVKAAKAPSAPEPRGRAELAQQWREEGKAFHGAVLEFIKAQHLLGAVKWMSEPGLLPQVTLVATDRVLEKLQSEPRFAAGRSLSMNLQT
;
A
#
# COMPACT_ATOMS: atom_id res chain seq x y z
N MET A 1 16.16 -15.16 -6.41
CA MET A 1 15.33 -14.57 -7.48
C MET A 1 14.66 -13.32 -6.93
N PHE A 2 14.44 -12.28 -7.75
CA PHE A 2 13.68 -11.07 -7.38
C PHE A 2 12.29 -11.13 -7.99
N LEU A 3 11.30 -10.59 -7.29
CA LEU A 3 9.89 -10.66 -7.60
C LEU A 3 9.25 -9.30 -7.40
N GLU A 4 8.19 -9.03 -8.13
CA GLU A 4 7.30 -7.90 -7.84
C GLU A 4 6.32 -8.28 -6.72
N ILE A 5 6.33 -7.50 -5.65
CA ILE A 5 5.48 -7.67 -4.47
C ILE A 5 4.64 -6.40 -4.32
N ILE A 6 3.33 -6.57 -4.15
CA ILE A 6 2.40 -5.50 -3.81
C ILE A 6 2.12 -5.60 -2.31
N VAL A 7 2.30 -4.47 -1.61
CA VAL A 7 2.05 -4.33 -0.17
C VAL A 7 0.93 -3.34 0.04
N LEU A 8 -0.09 -3.77 0.79
CA LEU A 8 -1.26 -2.99 1.17
C LEU A 8 -1.35 -2.95 2.70
N PRO A 9 -1.96 -1.90 3.29
CA PRO A 9 -2.31 -1.92 4.70
C PRO A 9 -3.34 -3.03 4.93
N ARG A 10 -3.08 -3.89 5.92
CA ARG A 10 -4.09 -4.86 6.33
C ARG A 10 -5.28 -4.11 6.93
N GLU A 11 -6.49 -4.53 6.58
CA GLU A 11 -7.69 -3.97 7.21
C GLU A 11 -7.76 -4.50 8.65
N ASP A 12 -7.26 -3.73 9.61
CA ASP A 12 -7.55 -3.98 11.01
C ASP A 12 -9.08 -3.89 11.21
N ASP A 13 -9.64 -4.90 11.86
CA ASP A 13 -11.03 -4.94 12.34
C ASP A 13 -11.36 -3.74 13.27
N ARG A 14 -10.36 -2.94 13.65
CA ARG A 14 -10.42 -1.75 14.51
C ARG A 14 -10.47 -0.40 13.81
N SER A 15 -10.51 -0.30 12.48
CA SER A 15 -10.62 1.00 11.81
C SER A 15 -12.02 1.27 11.25
N PRO A 16 -12.96 1.84 12.05
CA PRO A 16 -14.30 2.20 11.59
C PRO A 16 -14.30 3.29 10.49
N LYS A 17 -13.16 3.93 10.24
CA LYS A 17 -13.02 5.03 9.26
C LYS A 17 -13.06 4.58 7.79
N ARG A 18 -12.80 3.30 7.49
CA ARG A 18 -12.93 2.75 6.12
C ARG A 18 -14.36 2.34 5.76
N ARG A 19 -15.24 2.06 6.74
CA ARG A 19 -16.64 1.67 6.47
C ARG A 19 -17.55 2.83 6.07
N THR A 20 -17.19 4.08 6.39
CA THR A 20 -18.07 5.23 6.11
C THR A 20 -18.05 5.69 4.65
N VAL A 21 -17.04 5.30 3.85
CA VAL A 21 -17.01 5.62 2.41
C VAL A 21 -17.78 4.61 1.54
N LYS A 22 -18.22 3.47 2.09
CA LYS A 22 -18.98 2.45 1.33
C LYS A 22 -20.49 2.43 1.60
N ALA A 23 -20.99 3.29 2.50
CA ALA A 23 -22.40 3.35 2.88
C ALA A 23 -23.08 4.73 2.70
N ALA A 24 -22.53 5.60 1.85
CA ALA A 24 -23.22 6.83 1.45
C ALA A 24 -23.92 6.62 0.10
N LYS A 25 -25.22 6.38 0.20
CA LYS A 25 -26.22 6.35 -0.88
C LYS A 25 -26.28 7.74 -1.56
N ALA A 26 -26.21 7.77 -2.89
CA ALA A 26 -26.42 8.90 -3.84
C ALA A 26 -25.28 9.96 -3.97
N PRO A 27 -24.79 10.24 -5.20
CA PRO A 27 -23.73 11.22 -5.42
C PRO A 27 -24.31 12.64 -5.57
N SER A 28 -24.33 13.41 -4.49
CA SER A 28 -24.25 14.87 -4.62
C SER A 28 -22.79 15.20 -4.92
N ALA A 29 -22.52 15.78 -6.09
CA ALA A 29 -21.17 16.13 -6.52
C ALA A 29 -20.48 16.98 -5.43
N PRO A 30 -19.35 16.52 -4.83
CA PRO A 30 -18.68 17.31 -3.82
C PRO A 30 -18.12 18.58 -4.48
N GLU A 31 -18.35 19.72 -3.84
CA GLU A 31 -17.76 20.99 -4.23
C GLU A 31 -16.25 20.84 -4.45
N PRO A 32 -15.65 21.56 -5.42
CA PRO A 32 -14.26 21.36 -5.82
C PRO A 32 -13.23 21.51 -4.70
N ARG A 33 -13.55 22.22 -3.60
CA ARG A 33 -12.70 22.35 -2.41
C ARG A 33 -12.49 21.00 -1.69
N GLY A 34 -13.54 20.20 -1.54
CA GLY A 34 -13.47 18.91 -0.85
C GLY A 34 -12.61 17.87 -1.58
N ARG A 35 -12.54 17.91 -2.92
CA ARG A 35 -11.70 16.97 -3.69
C ARG A 35 -10.21 17.21 -3.48
N ALA A 36 -9.79 18.48 -3.39
CA ALA A 36 -8.38 18.82 -3.18
C ALA A 36 -7.92 18.44 -1.76
N GLU A 37 -8.75 18.69 -0.75
CA GLU A 37 -8.49 18.30 0.63
C GLU A 37 -8.43 16.78 0.80
N LEU A 38 -9.36 16.04 0.17
CA LEU A 38 -9.34 14.57 0.15
C LEU A 38 -8.09 14.02 -0.56
N ALA A 39 -7.71 14.60 -1.70
CA ALA A 39 -6.50 14.19 -2.41
C ALA A 39 -5.23 14.46 -1.60
N GLN A 40 -5.20 15.55 -0.83
CA GLN A 40 -4.09 15.85 0.07
C GLN A 40 -4.01 14.83 1.20
N GLN A 41 -5.14 14.53 1.86
CA GLN A 41 -5.21 13.51 2.90
C GLN A 41 -4.74 12.14 2.41
N TRP A 42 -5.16 11.73 1.21
CA TRP A 42 -4.73 10.48 0.60
C TRP A 42 -3.24 10.44 0.27
N ARG A 43 -2.64 11.54 -0.17
CA ARG A 43 -1.17 11.64 -0.35
C ARG A 43 -0.43 11.49 0.98
N GLU A 44 -0.93 12.11 2.04
CA GLU A 44 -0.33 12.00 3.37
C GLU A 44 -0.40 10.56 3.88
N GLU A 45 -1.54 9.89 3.69
CA GLU A 45 -1.72 8.46 4.00
C GLU A 45 -0.77 7.58 3.18
N GLY A 46 -0.64 7.84 1.87
CA GLY A 46 0.30 7.15 0.99
C GLY A 46 1.75 7.31 1.44
N LYS A 47 2.16 8.53 1.79
CA LYS A 47 3.50 8.83 2.31
C LYS A 47 3.77 8.15 3.65
N ALA A 48 2.80 8.20 4.57
CA ALA A 48 2.92 7.56 5.87
C ALA A 48 3.04 6.03 5.73
N PHE A 49 2.23 5.43 4.85
CA PHE A 49 2.28 3.99 4.58
C PHE A 49 3.61 3.58 3.94
N HIS A 50 4.09 4.31 2.93
CA HIS A 50 5.41 4.08 2.35
C HIS A 50 6.51 4.14 3.41
N GLY A 51 6.49 5.14 4.28
CA GLY A 51 7.42 5.26 5.41
C GLY A 51 7.37 4.05 6.34
N ALA A 52 6.18 3.56 6.69
CA ALA A 52 6.01 2.39 7.55
C ALA A 52 6.62 1.11 6.92
N VAL A 53 6.44 0.90 5.61
CA VAL A 53 7.06 -0.23 4.91
C VAL A 53 8.59 -0.08 4.91
N LEU A 54 9.12 1.10 4.60
CA LEU A 54 10.56 1.35 4.59
C LEU A 54 11.19 1.11 5.97
N GLU A 55 10.58 1.62 7.04
CA GLU A 55 11.06 1.42 8.41
C GLU A 55 11.03 -0.06 8.82
N PHE A 56 9.99 -0.81 8.41
CA PHE A 56 9.96 -2.25 8.61
C PHE A 56 11.12 -2.98 7.89
N ILE A 57 11.37 -2.65 6.61
CA ILE A 57 12.47 -3.24 5.83
C ILE A 57 13.82 -2.97 6.50
N LYS A 58 14.04 -1.75 7.00
CA LYS A 58 15.25 -1.40 7.76
C LYS A 58 15.36 -2.21 9.05
N ALA A 59 14.30 -2.25 9.86
CA ALA A 59 14.27 -2.95 11.14
C ALA A 59 14.48 -4.46 11.02
N GLN A 60 14.06 -5.07 9.90
CA GLN A 60 14.29 -6.49 9.61
C GLN A 60 15.65 -6.76 8.92
N HIS A 61 16.48 -5.74 8.74
CA HIS A 61 17.76 -5.81 8.02
C HIS A 61 17.64 -6.35 6.58
N LEU A 62 16.57 -5.94 5.88
CA LEU A 62 16.21 -6.45 4.55
C LEU A 62 16.62 -5.52 3.40
N LEU A 63 17.31 -4.40 3.65
CA LEU A 63 17.68 -3.44 2.61
C LEU A 63 18.45 -4.08 1.45
N GLY A 64 19.39 -4.99 1.73
CA GLY A 64 20.14 -5.71 0.69
C GLY A 64 19.32 -6.73 -0.12
N ALA A 65 18.08 -7.00 0.30
CA ALA A 65 17.17 -7.94 -0.33
C ALA A 65 16.04 -7.25 -1.13
N VAL A 66 16.08 -5.91 -1.22
CA VAL A 66 15.17 -5.06 -1.98
C VAL A 66 15.96 -4.36 -3.08
N LYS A 67 15.61 -4.61 -4.35
CA LYS A 67 16.23 -3.98 -5.51
C LYS A 67 15.62 -2.61 -5.82
N TRP A 68 14.32 -2.48 -5.58
CA TRP A 68 13.57 -1.26 -5.86
C TRP A 68 12.29 -1.20 -5.02
N MET A 69 11.83 0.02 -4.73
CA MET A 69 10.58 0.33 -4.05
C MET A 69 9.93 1.53 -4.78
N SER A 70 8.62 1.47 -4.99
CA SER A 70 7.87 2.55 -5.61
C SER A 70 7.84 3.80 -4.74
N GLU A 71 7.93 4.97 -5.35
CA GLU A 71 7.68 6.24 -4.67
C GLU A 71 6.25 6.30 -4.07
N PRO A 72 6.03 7.09 -3.00
CA PRO A 72 4.71 7.24 -2.40
C PRO A 72 3.71 7.87 -3.37
N GLY A 73 2.57 7.19 -3.56
CA GLY A 73 1.48 7.64 -4.43
C GLY A 73 0.28 8.21 -3.68
N LEU A 74 -0.83 8.38 -4.40
CA LEU A 74 -2.11 8.79 -3.81
C LEU A 74 -2.75 7.68 -2.95
N LEU A 75 -2.44 6.42 -3.23
CA LEU A 75 -3.01 5.29 -2.52
C LEU A 75 -1.99 4.74 -1.50
N PRO A 76 -2.44 4.25 -0.33
CA PRO A 76 -1.57 3.55 0.60
C PRO A 76 -1.25 2.15 0.06
N GLN A 77 -0.35 2.10 -0.93
CA GLN A 77 0.16 0.90 -1.56
C GLN A 77 1.65 1.10 -1.85
N VAL A 78 2.44 0.04 -1.70
CA VAL A 78 3.85 0.03 -2.10
C VAL A 78 4.10 -1.16 -3.00
N THR A 79 4.77 -0.92 -4.13
CA THR A 79 5.29 -1.98 -5.00
C THR A 79 6.79 -2.14 -4.75
N LEU A 80 7.23 -3.38 -4.54
CA LEU A 80 8.63 -3.74 -4.27
C LEU A 80 9.13 -4.70 -5.33
N VAL A 81 10.38 -4.55 -5.76
CA VAL A 81 11.13 -5.63 -6.40
C VAL A 81 12.09 -6.21 -5.38
N ALA A 82 11.76 -7.36 -4.80
CA ALA A 82 12.50 -7.93 -3.67
C ALA A 82 12.55 -9.47 -3.72
N THR A 83 13.33 -10.07 -2.83
CA THR A 83 13.43 -11.54 -2.72
C THR A 83 12.23 -12.18 -2.02
N ASP A 84 12.02 -13.50 -2.15
CA ASP A 84 10.99 -14.25 -1.41
C ASP A 84 11.08 -14.03 0.11
N ARG A 85 12.29 -13.92 0.68
CA ARG A 85 12.49 -13.64 2.11
C ARG A 85 11.80 -12.34 2.56
N VAL A 86 11.78 -11.32 1.70
CA VAL A 86 11.09 -10.06 1.99
C VAL A 86 9.58 -10.27 1.99
N LEU A 87 9.06 -11.05 1.03
CA LEU A 87 7.64 -11.40 0.97
C LEU A 87 7.19 -12.14 2.23
N GLU A 88 7.94 -13.17 2.66
CA GLU A 88 7.61 -13.97 3.85
C GLU A 88 7.55 -13.11 5.12
N LYS A 89 8.49 -12.19 5.28
CA LYS A 89 8.52 -11.26 6.41
C LYS A 89 7.36 -10.27 6.38
N LEU A 90 7.05 -9.71 5.22
CA LEU A 90 5.91 -8.81 5.07
C LEU A 90 4.57 -9.53 5.33
N GLN A 91 4.42 -10.79 4.92
CA GLN A 91 3.21 -11.58 5.16
C GLN A 91 3.02 -11.93 6.64
N SER A 92 4.13 -12.12 7.36
CA SER A 92 4.14 -12.42 8.80
C SER A 92 3.84 -11.19 9.67
N GLU A 93 4.00 -9.99 9.14
CA GLU A 93 3.76 -8.73 9.86
C GLU A 93 2.27 -8.36 9.85
N PRO A 94 1.60 -8.20 11.01
CA PRO A 94 0.16 -7.94 11.08
C PRO A 94 -0.28 -6.65 10.39
N ARG A 95 0.60 -5.65 10.27
CA ARG A 95 0.27 -4.37 9.62
C ARG A 95 0.09 -4.47 8.10
N PHE A 96 0.62 -5.53 7.47
CA PHE A 96 0.73 -5.61 6.02
C PHE A 96 -0.04 -6.79 5.43
N ALA A 97 -0.67 -6.54 4.29
CA ALA A 97 -1.12 -7.56 3.36
C ALA A 97 -0.18 -7.51 2.15
N ALA A 98 0.62 -8.56 1.96
CA ALA A 98 1.62 -8.61 0.89
C ALA A 98 1.42 -9.83 -0.01
N GLY A 99 1.50 -9.62 -1.32
CA GLY A 99 1.34 -10.66 -2.32
C GLY A 99 2.24 -10.44 -3.53
N ARG A 100 2.51 -11.52 -4.27
CA ARG A 100 3.18 -11.43 -5.57
C ARG A 100 2.23 -10.76 -6.57
N SER A 101 2.75 -9.85 -7.37
CA SER A 101 2.00 -9.31 -8.51
C SER A 101 1.74 -10.42 -9.53
N LEU A 102 0.51 -10.49 -10.04
CA LEU A 102 0.17 -11.40 -11.13
C LEU A 102 0.57 -10.74 -12.45
N SER A 103 1.60 -11.26 -13.11
CA SER A 103 1.88 -10.89 -14.50
C SER A 103 0.77 -11.46 -15.39
N MET A 104 -0.21 -10.63 -15.76
CA MET A 104 -1.17 -11.00 -16.80
C MET A 104 -0.43 -10.98 -18.13
N ASN A 105 -0.11 -12.17 -18.66
CA ASN A 105 0.43 -12.31 -20.00
C ASN A 105 -0.75 -12.16 -20.98
N LEU A 106 -1.06 -10.92 -21.35
CA LEU A 106 -2.05 -10.61 -22.38
C LEU A 106 -1.46 -11.01 -23.73
N GLN A 107 -1.71 -12.25 -24.16
CA GLN A 107 -1.47 -12.67 -25.54
C GLN A 107 -2.54 -11.99 -26.41
N THR A 108 -2.14 -10.92 -27.09
CA THR A 108 -2.93 -10.25 -28.14
C THR A 108 -2.77 -10.97 -29.46
#